data_AF-A0A975HPV8-F1
#
_entry.id   AF-A0A975HPV8-F1
#
_cell.length_a   1.000
_cell.length_b   1.000
_cell.length_c   1.000
_cell.angle_alpha   90.00
_cell.angle_beta   90.00
_cell.angle_gamma   90.00
#
_symmetry.space_group_name_H-M   'P 1'
#
loop_
_entity.id
_entity.type
_entity.pdbx_description
1 polymer ?
#
loop_
_entity_poly.entity_id
_entity_poly.type
_entity_poly.pdbx_seq_one_letter_code
_entity_poly.pdbx_strand_id
1 'polypeptide(L)' 'MGHSQFDDASRERAAWNAGKLVRTQRPLTQKQIWAIRFFLDRERRIP' A
#
# COMPACT_ATOMS: atom_id res chain seq x y z
N MET A 1 -15.89 -7.21 2.27
CA MET A 1 -14.76 -6.39 1.80
C MET A 1 -15.10 -4.96 2.18
N GLY A 2 -14.49 -4.45 3.25
CA GLY A 2 -14.84 -3.15 3.84
C GLY A 2 -13.97 -2.04 3.25
N HIS A 3 -14.60 -1.06 2.63
CA HIS A 3 -13.90 0.12 2.14
C HIS A 3 -13.48 0.98 3.33
N SER A 4 -12.18 1.29 3.39
CA SER A 4 -11.64 2.20 4.41
C SER A 4 -12.11 3.61 4.12
N GLN A 5 -12.41 4.39 5.16
CA GLN A 5 -12.79 5.81 5.06
C GLN A 5 -11.73 6.71 4.40
N PHE A 6 -10.52 6.20 4.19
CA PHE A 6 -9.42 6.89 3.49
C PHE A 6 -9.43 6.66 1.97
N ASP A 7 -10.38 5.89 1.46
CA ASP A 7 -10.46 5.43 0.08
C ASP A 7 -11.38 6.33 -0.78
N ASP A 8 -11.48 7.64 -0.46
CA ASP A 8 -12.34 8.59 -1.19
C ASP A 8 -12.00 8.65 -2.70
N ALA A 9 -10.75 8.39 -3.06
CA ALA A 9 -10.30 8.34 -4.45
C ALA A 9 -10.71 7.06 -5.22
N SER A 10 -11.26 6.05 -4.53
CA SER A 10 -11.48 4.72 -5.09
C SER A 10 -12.89 4.47 -5.63
N ARG A 11 -13.82 5.41 -5.42
CA ARG A 11 -15.19 5.28 -5.94
C ARG A 11 -15.27 5.42 -7.46
N GLU A 12 -14.36 6.19 -8.07
CA GLU A 12 -14.40 6.49 -9.51
C GLU A 12 -13.15 6.04 -10.28
N ARG A 13 -12.06 5.67 -9.59
CA ARG A 13 -10.84 5.16 -10.23
C ARG A 13 -10.83 3.65 -10.22
N ALA A 14 -10.70 3.08 -11.41
CA ALA A 14 -10.29 1.68 -11.54
C ALA A 14 -9.03 1.46 -10.69
N ALA A 15 -9.02 0.36 -9.93
CA ALA A 15 -7.85 0.01 -9.14
C ALA A 15 -6.59 0.02 -10.02
N TRP A 16 -5.44 0.43 -9.49
CA TRP A 16 -4.20 0.57 -10.27
C TRP A 16 -3.77 -0.75 -10.96
N ASN A 17 -4.30 -1.88 -10.48
CA ASN A 17 -4.12 -3.23 -10.98
C ASN A 17 -5.31 -3.77 -11.80
N ALA A 18 -6.31 -2.95 -12.15
CA ALA A 18 -7.47 -3.38 -12.92
C ALA A 18 -7.03 -3.97 -14.28
N GLY A 19 -7.45 -5.21 -14.55
CA GLY A 19 -7.09 -5.93 -15.78
C GLY A 19 -5.63 -6.43 -15.85
N LYS A 20 -4.83 -6.29 -14.78
CA LYS A 20 -3.44 -6.74 -14.76
C LYS A 20 -3.24 -7.92 -13.79
N LEU A 21 -2.69 -9.01 -14.32
CA LEU A 21 -2.14 -10.10 -13.52
C LEU A 21 -0.90 -9.59 -12.79
N VAL A 22 -1.08 -9.14 -11.56
CA VAL A 22 0.03 -8.79 -10.68
C VAL A 22 0.74 -10.10 -10.33
N ARG A 23 1.96 -10.27 -10.87
CA ARG A 23 2.80 -11.43 -10.54
C ARG A 23 3.06 -11.47 -9.04
N THR A 24 3.33 -12.67 -8.54
CA THR A 24 3.70 -12.88 -7.13
C THR A 24 4.84 -11.94 -6.75
N GLN A 25 4.54 -10.97 -5.89
CA GLN A 25 5.56 -10.09 -5.33
C GLN A 25 6.43 -10.93 -4.38
N ARG A 26 7.74 -10.69 -4.39
CA ARG A 26 8.63 -11.32 -3.41
C ARG A 26 8.23 -10.87 -2.01
N PRO A 27 8.12 -11.79 -1.03
CA PRO A 27 7.85 -11.41 0.34
C PRO A 27 8.96 -10.49 0.84
N LEU A 28 8.56 -9.45 1.58
CA LEU A 28 9.51 -8.56 2.22
C LEU A 28 10.21 -9.31 3.36
N THR A 29 11.52 -9.10 3.47
CA THR A 29 12.29 -9.56 4.62
C THR A 29 11.98 -8.68 5.85
N GLN A 30 12.20 -9.22 7.05
CA GLN A 30 12.04 -8.46 8.30
C GLN A 30 12.85 -7.15 8.29
N LYS A 31 14.07 -7.18 7.76
CA LYS A 31 14.93 -5.99 7.60
C LYS A 31 14.30 -4.94 6.69
N GLN A 32 13.71 -5.35 5.57
CA GLN A 32 13.02 -4.44 4.66
C GLN A 32 11.76 -3.85 5.29
N ILE A 33 11.00 -4.65 6.04
CA ILE A 33 9.82 -4.19 6.78
C ILE A 33 10.22 -3.10 7.79
N TRP A 34 11.28 -3.33 8.57
CA TRP A 34 11.77 -2.33 9.52
C TRP A 34 12.28 -1.06 8.83
N ALA A 35 12.99 -1.19 7.70
CA ALA A 35 13.48 -0.04 6.95
C ALA A 35 12.33 0.82 6.39
N ILE A 36 11.28 0.17 5.85
CA ILE A 36 10.08 0.87 5.38
C ILE A 36 9.39 1.59 6.54
N ARG A 37 9.20 0.92 7.69
CA ARG A 37 8.58 1.55 8.88
C ARG A 37 9.37 2.74 9.38
N PHE A 38 10.70 2.60 9.50
CA PHE A 38 11.58 3.69 9.90
C PHE A 38 11.46 4.90 8.96
N PHE A 39 11.46 4.66 7.65
CA PHE A 39 11.28 5.71 6.65
C PHE A 39 9.90 6.38 6.77
N LEU A 40 8.82 5.61 6.92
CA LEU A 40 7.46 6.17 7.00
C LEU A 40 7.22 6.95 8.30
N ASP A 41 7.76 6.48 9.42
CA ASP A 41 7.73 7.20 10.71
C ASP A 41 8.49 8.53 10.62
N ARG A 42 9.65 8.53 9.96
CA ARG A 42 10.47 9.73 9.75
C ARG A 42 9.75 10.77 8.89
N GLU A 43 9.07 10.33 7.84
CA GLU A 43 8.42 11.22 6.89
C GLU A 43 7.04 11.74 7.38
N ARG A 44 6.60 11.38 8.60
CA ARG A 44 5.27 11.68 9.17
C ARG A 44 4.13 11.53 8.15
N ARG A 45 4.20 10.48 7.34
CA ARG A 45 3.16 10.15 6.35
C ARG A 45 2.03 9.28 6.94
N ILE A 46 2.01 9.15 8.26
CA ILE A 46 0.96 8.45 9.00
C ILE A 46 0.45 9.45 10.05
N PRO A 47 -0.70 10.09 9.84
CA PRO A 47 -1.47 10.70 10.92
C PRO A 47 -2.07 9.62 11.84
#